data_AF-F8FR98-F1
#
_entry.id   AF-F8FR98-F1
#
_cell.length_a   1.000
_cell.length_b   1.000
_cell.length_c   1.000
_cell.angle_alpha   90.00
_cell.angle_beta   90.00
_cell.angle_gamma   90.00
#
_symmetry.space_group_name_H-M   'P 1'
#
loop_
_entity.id
_entity.type
_entity.pdbx_description
1 polymer ?
#
loop_
_entity_poly.entity_id
_entity_poly.type
_entity_poly.pdbx_seq_one_letter_code
_entity_poly.pdbx_strand_id
1 'polypeptide(L)'
;MNSMPVSGFELPERYHQDRLQLLVQGPHTLFTYWEVSNRKRWLCSQHFACDYGALPKTLRIYDVTAVYFNGNNANGFRELGTTPEASSWYIHGVQAGTTYMADFGISTPEGQFVPLLRSNAVMTPRDSAAGWGAPLVSTVPEVREPGVIHVPIRPHDFENFNAYSNCMK
;
A
#
# COMPACT_ATOMS: atom_id res chain seq x y z
N MET A 1 21.63 -13.32 -44.03
CA MET A 1 20.32 -13.20 -43.36
C MET A 1 20.48 -12.12 -42.31
N ASN A 2 20.02 -10.89 -42.60
CA ASN A 2 20.07 -9.80 -41.63
C ASN A 2 18.88 -9.98 -40.68
N SER A 3 19.17 -10.27 -39.41
CA SER A 3 18.18 -10.30 -38.35
C SER A 3 17.55 -8.91 -38.19
N MET A 4 16.21 -8.86 -38.25
CA MET A 4 15.44 -7.67 -37.88
C MET A 4 15.78 -7.27 -36.43
N PRO A 5 15.99 -5.98 -36.11
CA PRO A 5 16.11 -5.57 -34.72
C PRO A 5 14.76 -5.85 -34.05
N VAL A 6 14.76 -6.71 -33.04
CA VAL A 6 13.64 -6.80 -32.10
C VAL A 6 13.49 -5.39 -31.55
N SER A 7 12.41 -4.69 -31.90
CA SER A 7 12.07 -3.40 -31.30
C SER A 7 11.74 -3.68 -29.83
N GLY A 8 12.78 -3.74 -29.01
CA GLY A 8 12.69 -3.97 -27.58
C GLY A 8 11.91 -2.81 -26.98
N PHE A 9 10.78 -3.13 -26.37
CA PHE A 9 10.06 -2.18 -25.53
C PHE A 9 10.92 -1.98 -24.27
N GLU A 10 11.78 -0.96 -24.27
CA GLU A 10 12.52 -0.56 -23.08
C GLU A 10 11.56 0.18 -22.13
N LEU A 11 11.48 -0.29 -20.89
CA LEU A 11 10.66 0.37 -19.88
C LEU A 11 11.30 1.72 -19.52
N PRO A 12 10.51 2.81 -19.51
CA PRO A 12 11.02 4.10 -19.07
C PRO A 12 11.44 4.02 -17.60
N GLU A 13 12.51 4.74 -17.25
CA GLU A 13 13.04 4.79 -15.88
C GLU A 13 12.00 5.34 -14.88
N ARG A 14 11.15 6.27 -15.34
CA ARG A 14 10.12 6.94 -14.55
C ARG A 14 8.86 7.15 -15.39
N TYR A 15 7.70 6.96 -14.77
CA TYR A 15 6.39 7.20 -15.38
C TYR A 15 5.84 8.60 -15.10
N HIS A 16 6.56 9.39 -14.29
CA HIS A 16 6.21 10.72 -13.80
C HIS A 16 4.85 10.77 -13.09
N GLN A 17 4.46 9.68 -12.44
CA GLN A 17 3.21 9.55 -11.71
C GLN A 17 3.43 9.68 -10.20
N ASP A 18 2.40 10.18 -9.53
CA ASP A 18 2.35 10.23 -8.07
C ASP A 18 1.85 8.90 -7.54
N ARG A 19 2.77 8.05 -7.10
CA ARG A 19 2.44 6.70 -6.63
C ARG A 19 3.26 6.32 -5.42
N LEU A 20 2.60 5.76 -4.41
CA LEU A 20 3.24 5.10 -3.29
C LEU A 20 2.52 3.76 -3.11
N GLN A 21 3.27 2.66 -3.13
CA GLN A 21 2.72 1.32 -3.03
C GLN A 21 3.42 0.58 -1.90
N LEU A 22 2.62 0.04 -0.99
CA LEU A 22 3.09 -0.80 0.10
C LEU A 22 2.75 -2.25 -0.23
N LEU A 23 3.73 -3.13 -0.03
CA LEU A 23 3.70 -4.54 -0.35
C LEU A 23 4.18 -5.35 0.85
N VAL A 24 3.59 -6.53 1.02
CA VAL A 24 3.97 -7.44 2.10
C VAL A 24 5.01 -8.41 1.55
N GLN A 25 6.20 -8.40 2.16
CA GLN A 25 7.24 -9.37 1.85
C GLN A 25 7.16 -10.58 2.78
N GLY A 26 6.83 -10.34 4.06
CA GLY A 26 6.67 -11.38 5.07
C GLY A 26 5.95 -10.87 6.32
N PRO A 27 5.86 -11.69 7.38
CA PRO A 27 5.16 -11.33 8.63
C PRO A 27 5.75 -10.08 9.31
N HIS A 28 7.08 -9.91 9.24
CA HIS A 28 7.80 -8.82 9.89
C HIS A 28 8.53 -7.88 8.92
N THR A 29 8.21 -7.97 7.62
CA THR A 29 8.86 -7.14 6.62
C THR A 29 7.90 -6.68 5.54
N LEU A 30 7.92 -5.37 5.29
CA LEU A 30 7.20 -4.73 4.20
C LEU A 30 8.21 -4.19 3.20
N PHE A 31 7.79 -4.18 1.94
CA PHE A 31 8.49 -3.51 0.87
C PHE A 31 7.63 -2.35 0.38
N THR A 32 8.25 -1.22 0.11
CA THR A 32 7.55 -0.07 -0.46
C THR A 32 8.34 0.51 -1.61
N TYR A 33 7.63 1.06 -2.59
CA TYR A 33 8.23 1.88 -3.62
C TYR A 33 7.34 3.08 -3.90
N TRP A 34 7.97 4.15 -4.35
CA TRP A 34 7.29 5.39 -4.65
C TRP A 34 7.89 6.10 -5.85
N GLU A 35 7.02 6.87 -6.48
CA GLU A 35 7.36 7.82 -7.52
C GLU A 35 6.60 9.12 -7.25
N VAL A 36 7.29 10.24 -7.44
CA VAL A 36 6.73 11.58 -7.27
C VAL A 36 6.88 12.30 -8.61
N SER A 37 5.77 12.76 -9.16
CA SER A 37 5.73 13.51 -10.42
C SER A 37 6.57 14.78 -10.35
N ASN A 38 7.10 15.21 -11.49
CA ASN A 38 7.88 16.46 -11.58
C ASN A 38 7.06 17.67 -11.10
N ARG A 39 5.74 17.66 -11.33
CA ARG A 39 4.82 18.70 -10.86
C ARG A 39 4.80 18.78 -9.33
N LYS A 40 4.65 17.65 -8.62
CA LYS A 40 4.69 17.65 -7.14
C LYS A 40 6.07 18.03 -6.61
N ARG A 41 7.15 17.57 -7.24
CA ARG A 41 8.53 17.95 -6.85
C ARG A 41 8.74 19.46 -6.97
N TRP A 42 8.27 20.06 -8.07
CA TRP A 42 8.32 21.50 -8.28
C TRP A 42 7.49 22.25 -7.22
N LEU A 43 6.26 21.82 -6.95
CA LEU A 43 5.41 22.43 -5.91
C LEU A 43 6.05 22.37 -4.52
N CYS A 44 6.65 21.23 -4.16
CA CYS A 44 7.39 21.10 -2.89
C CYS A 44 8.56 22.10 -2.86
N SER A 45 9.29 22.21 -3.97
CA SER A 45 10.45 23.11 -4.02
C SER A 45 10.05 24.57 -3.84
N GLN A 46 8.92 24.98 -4.42
CA GLN A 46 8.36 26.32 -4.22
C GLN A 46 7.86 26.52 -2.79
N HIS A 47 7.17 25.53 -2.22
CA HIS A 47 6.60 25.63 -0.87
C HIS A 47 7.69 25.75 0.21
N PHE A 48 8.77 24.97 0.09
CA PHE A 48 9.87 24.98 1.05
C PHE A 48 11.02 25.92 0.68
N ALA A 49 10.90 26.67 -0.42
CA ALA A 49 11.94 27.55 -0.96
C ALA A 49 13.33 26.88 -1.06
N CYS A 50 13.35 25.59 -1.38
CA CYS A 50 14.53 24.73 -1.38
C CYS A 50 14.40 23.67 -2.48
N ASP A 51 15.52 23.21 -3.05
CA ASP A 51 15.46 22.15 -4.05
C ASP A 51 14.90 20.85 -3.45
N TYR A 52 14.01 20.19 -4.19
CA TYR A 52 13.42 18.91 -3.75
C TYR A 52 14.48 17.85 -3.46
N GLY A 53 15.62 17.86 -4.15
CA GLY A 53 16.74 16.97 -3.89
C GLY A 53 17.32 17.14 -2.49
N ALA A 54 17.38 18.37 -1.98
CA ALA A 54 17.93 18.69 -0.67
C ALA A 54 16.95 18.47 0.49
N LEU A 55 15.65 18.37 0.22
CA LEU A 55 14.65 18.15 1.26
C LEU A 55 14.81 16.76 1.89
N PRO A 56 14.79 16.63 3.23
CA PRO A 56 14.90 15.35 3.91
C PRO A 56 13.59 14.58 3.72
N LYS A 57 13.69 13.44 3.03
CA LYS A 57 12.55 12.58 2.73
C LYS A 57 12.37 11.56 3.84
N THR A 58 11.13 11.45 4.30
CA THR A 58 10.78 10.57 5.40
C THR A 58 9.62 9.70 4.97
N LEU A 59 9.73 8.41 5.28
CA LEU A 59 8.66 7.45 5.15
C LEU A 59 8.05 7.23 6.53
N ARG A 60 6.76 7.50 6.69
CA ARG A 60 6.03 7.28 7.94
C ARG A 60 5.06 6.12 7.75
N ILE A 61 5.10 5.16 8.66
CA ILE A 61 4.28 3.96 8.61
C ILE A 61 3.35 3.97 9.79
N TYR A 62 2.08 3.70 9.53
CA TYR A 62 0.98 3.72 10.48
C TYR A 62 0.46 2.31 10.70
N ASP A 63 0.26 1.94 11.97
CA ASP A 63 -0.60 0.82 12.32
C ASP A 63 -2.06 1.30 12.28
N VAL A 64 -2.82 0.76 11.33
CA VAL A 64 -4.23 1.08 11.09
C VAL A 64 -5.13 -0.13 11.35
N THR A 65 -4.65 -1.08 12.17
CA THR A 65 -5.39 -2.30 12.51
C THR A 65 -6.72 -1.95 13.15
N ALA A 66 -7.81 -2.50 12.60
CA ALA A 66 -9.19 -2.26 13.04
C ALA A 66 -9.64 -0.78 13.05
N VAL A 67 -8.96 0.09 12.31
CA VAL A 67 -9.30 1.51 12.23
C VAL A 67 -9.57 1.93 10.79
N TYR A 68 -10.65 2.69 10.58
CA TYR A 68 -10.83 3.44 9.34
C TYR A 68 -9.96 4.71 9.38
N PHE A 69 -8.82 4.66 8.70
CA PHE A 69 -7.77 5.67 8.85
C PHE A 69 -8.13 7.00 8.20
N ASN A 70 -8.08 8.09 8.98
CA ASN A 70 -8.34 9.46 8.52
C ASN A 70 -7.07 10.34 8.44
N GLY A 71 -5.89 9.78 8.71
CA GLY A 71 -4.61 10.49 8.74
C GLY A 71 -4.07 10.79 10.13
N ASN A 72 -4.90 10.75 11.18
CA ASN A 72 -4.47 11.08 12.55
C ASN A 72 -4.94 10.08 13.63
N ASN A 73 -5.79 9.12 13.27
CA ASN A 73 -6.37 8.14 14.21
C ASN A 73 -5.67 6.77 14.18
N ALA A 74 -4.43 6.68 13.72
CA ALA A 74 -3.67 5.43 13.74
C ALA A 74 -3.38 4.97 15.18
N ASN A 75 -3.24 3.66 15.38
CA ASN A 75 -2.86 3.07 16.67
C ASN A 75 -1.43 3.48 17.08
N GLY A 76 -0.58 3.71 16.09
CA GLY A 76 0.78 4.20 16.27
C GLY A 76 1.43 4.46 14.93
N PHE A 77 2.58 5.14 14.94
CA PHE A 77 3.37 5.34 13.74
C PHE A 77 4.87 5.26 14.02
N ARG A 78 5.63 4.98 12.96
CA ARG A 78 7.08 5.01 12.96
C ARG A 78 7.59 5.79 11.75
N GLU A 79 8.57 6.63 11.98
CA GLU A 79 9.25 7.37 10.92
C GLU A 79 10.58 6.71 10.56
N LEU A 80 10.87 6.69 9.27
CA LEU A 80 12.07 6.14 8.67
C LEU A 80 12.65 7.21 7.76
N GLY A 81 13.83 7.71 8.10
CA GLY A 81 14.60 8.58 7.21
C GLY A 81 15.05 7.80 5.99
N THR A 82 14.80 8.34 4.80
CA THR A 82 15.23 7.74 3.53
C THR A 82 16.35 8.56 2.91
N THR A 83 17.14 7.95 2.03
CA THR A 83 18.14 8.71 1.27
C THR A 83 17.46 9.60 0.23
N PRO A 84 18.06 10.75 -0.14
CA PRO A 84 17.46 11.69 -1.08
C PRO A 84 17.07 11.12 -2.45
N GLU A 85 17.79 10.09 -2.89
CA GLU A 85 17.64 9.46 -4.21
C GLU A 85 16.82 8.17 -4.17
N ALA A 86 16.45 7.69 -2.97
CA ALA A 86 15.68 6.46 -2.83
C ALA A 86 14.29 6.58 -3.49
N SER A 87 13.92 5.53 -4.21
CA SER A 87 12.58 5.30 -4.78
C SER A 87 11.90 4.06 -4.19
N SER A 88 12.60 3.31 -3.34
CA SER A 88 12.09 2.12 -2.67
C SER A 88 12.77 1.90 -1.33
N TRP A 89 12.12 1.13 -0.46
CA TRP A 89 12.63 0.84 0.87
C TRP A 89 12.11 -0.50 1.41
N TYR A 90 12.98 -1.18 2.17
CA TYR A 90 12.59 -2.33 2.98
C TYR A 90 12.37 -1.89 4.43
N ILE A 91 11.22 -2.27 4.96
CA ILE A 91 10.79 -1.90 6.30
C ILE A 91 10.81 -3.17 7.14
N HIS A 92 11.76 -3.24 8.06
CA HIS A 92 11.89 -4.36 8.99
C HIS A 92 11.35 -4.03 10.38
N GLY A 93 10.93 -5.08 11.10
CA GLY A 93 10.47 -4.98 12.48
C GLY A 93 9.03 -4.52 12.62
N VAL A 94 8.19 -4.80 11.62
CA VAL A 94 6.73 -4.66 11.75
C VAL A 94 6.14 -5.85 12.50
N GLN A 95 4.97 -5.67 13.09
CA GLN A 95 4.23 -6.73 13.78
C GLN A 95 3.48 -7.59 12.77
N ALA A 96 3.37 -8.88 13.09
CA ALA A 96 2.64 -9.86 12.28
C ALA A 96 1.13 -9.76 12.55
N GLY A 97 0.30 -10.05 11.54
CA GLY A 97 -1.16 -9.98 11.66
C GLY A 97 -1.72 -8.55 11.83
N THR A 98 -0.99 -7.55 11.38
CA THR A 98 -1.28 -6.12 11.58
C THR A 98 -1.52 -5.44 10.24
N THR A 99 -2.46 -4.49 10.18
CA THR A 99 -2.73 -3.72 8.97
C THR A 99 -1.91 -2.43 8.99
N TYR A 100 -1.11 -2.22 7.95
CA TYR A 100 -0.24 -1.07 7.79
C TYR A 100 -0.64 -0.20 6.60
N MET A 101 -0.38 1.09 6.75
CA MET A 101 -0.41 2.08 5.67
C MET A 101 0.84 2.96 5.80
N ALA A 102 1.37 3.45 4.68
CA ALA A 102 2.54 4.31 4.67
C ALA A 102 2.21 5.65 4.00
N ASP A 103 2.76 6.73 4.55
CA ASP A 103 2.85 8.02 3.90
C ASP A 103 4.32 8.33 3.59
N PHE A 104 4.57 8.86 2.40
CA PHE A 104 5.87 9.39 2.00
C PHE A 104 5.79 10.90 1.98
N GLY A 105 6.74 11.57 2.62
CA GLY A 105 6.68 12.99 2.86
C GLY A 105 8.02 13.65 3.12
N ILE A 106 7.96 14.92 3.51
CA ILE A 106 9.11 15.73 3.88
C ILE A 106 9.04 16.02 5.37
N SER A 107 10.15 15.81 6.07
CA SER A 107 10.28 16.29 7.45
C SER A 107 10.85 17.70 7.45
N THR A 108 10.23 18.63 8.18
CA THR A 108 10.77 19.97 8.34
C THR A 108 11.85 19.99 9.43
N PRO A 109 12.76 20.98 9.42
CA PRO A 109 13.72 21.17 10.53
C PRO A 109 13.05 21.36 11.89
N GLU A 110 11.79 21.81 11.91
CA GLU A 110 10.95 21.97 13.10
C GLU A 110 10.37 20.63 13.62
N GLY A 111 10.66 19.51 12.94
CA GLY A 111 10.16 18.19 13.31
C GLY A 111 8.73 17.91 12.83
N GLN A 112 8.16 18.74 11.96
CA GLN A 112 6.84 18.50 11.38
C GLN A 112 6.96 17.59 10.16
N PHE A 113 6.02 16.68 9.98
CA PHE A 113 5.97 15.81 8.81
C PHE A 113 4.86 16.27 7.86
N VAL A 114 5.23 16.53 6.61
CA VAL A 114 4.32 16.93 5.55
C VAL A 114 4.15 15.76 4.57
N PRO A 115 3.00 15.03 4.61
CA PRO A 115 2.76 13.91 3.71
C PRO A 115 2.53 14.39 2.27
N LEU A 116 3.16 13.72 1.30
CA LEU A 116 3.04 14.00 -0.14
C LEU A 116 2.27 12.91 -0.90
N LEU A 117 2.44 11.66 -0.47
CA LEU A 117 1.84 10.47 -1.05
C LEU A 117 1.39 9.54 0.07
N ARG A 118 0.31 8.80 -0.19
CA ARG A 118 -0.25 7.79 0.71
C ARG A 118 -0.39 6.47 -0.03
N SER A 119 -0.06 5.38 0.65
CA SER A 119 -0.14 4.02 0.11
C SER A 119 -1.53 3.42 0.25
N ASN A 120 -1.71 2.26 -0.37
CA ASN A 120 -2.75 1.30 0.00
C ASN A 120 -2.53 0.77 1.44
N ALA A 121 -3.59 0.24 2.04
CA ALA A 121 -3.48 -0.57 3.24
C ALA A 121 -3.07 -2.00 2.88
N VAL A 122 -2.19 -2.61 3.69
CA VAL A 122 -1.82 -4.03 3.59
C VAL A 122 -1.84 -4.70 4.95
N MET A 123 -2.22 -5.97 4.98
CA MET A 123 -2.21 -6.76 6.21
C MET A 123 -1.03 -7.75 6.19
N THR A 124 -0.18 -7.72 7.20
CA THR A 124 0.90 -8.70 7.34
C THR A 124 0.31 -10.07 7.69
N PRO A 125 0.87 -11.18 7.17
CA PRO A 125 0.48 -12.51 7.61
C PRO A 125 0.85 -12.70 9.08
N ARG A 126 0.19 -13.67 9.72
CA ARG A 126 0.56 -14.11 11.08
C ARG A 126 1.88 -14.88 11.05
N ASP A 127 2.65 -14.76 12.11
CA ASP A 127 3.90 -15.49 12.34
C ASP A 127 3.68 -16.78 13.16
N SER A 128 2.48 -16.96 13.71
CA SER A 128 2.07 -18.16 14.42
C SER A 128 1.42 -19.18 13.49
N ALA A 129 1.70 -20.46 13.74
CA ALA A 129 1.01 -21.54 13.06
C ALA A 129 -0.48 -21.48 13.36
N ALA A 130 -1.31 -21.65 12.32
CA ALA A 130 -2.73 -21.93 12.56
C ALA A 130 -2.83 -23.24 13.36
N GLY A 131 -3.63 -23.23 14.42
CA GLY A 131 -3.94 -24.46 15.15
C GLY A 131 -4.47 -25.52 14.19
N TRP A 132 -4.23 -26.80 14.47
CA TRP A 132 -4.72 -27.89 13.64
C TRP A 132 -6.24 -27.75 13.40
N GLY A 133 -6.65 -27.69 12.12
CA GLY A 133 -8.04 -27.50 11.71
C GLY A 133 -8.53 -26.04 11.68
N ALA A 134 -7.72 -25.06 12.08
CA ALA A 134 -8.03 -23.65 11.94
C ALA A 134 -7.58 -23.12 10.56
N PRO A 135 -8.39 -22.29 9.88
CA PRO A 135 -8.03 -21.76 8.57
C PRO A 135 -6.89 -20.73 8.69
N LEU A 136 -5.94 -20.77 7.73
CA LEU A 136 -4.80 -19.83 7.65
C LEU A 136 -5.23 -18.38 7.40
N VAL A 137 -6.41 -18.21 6.79
CA VAL A 137 -7.08 -16.92 6.57
C VAL A 137 -8.40 -16.98 7.34
N SER A 138 -8.80 -15.90 8.00
CA SER A 138 -10.12 -15.84 8.64
C SER A 138 -11.19 -16.04 7.57
N THR A 139 -11.82 -17.22 7.55
CA THR A 139 -13.03 -17.42 6.76
C THR A 139 -14.08 -16.51 7.37
N VAL A 140 -14.67 -15.63 6.55
CA VAL A 140 -15.88 -14.92 6.96
C VAL A 140 -16.87 -16.02 7.37
N PRO A 141 -17.38 -16.02 8.61
CA PRO A 141 -18.37 -17.02 8.98
C PRO A 141 -19.54 -16.86 8.01
N GLU A 142 -19.81 -17.91 7.25
CA GLU A 142 -21.06 -18.04 6.51
C GLU A 142 -22.17 -17.71 7.51
N VAL A 143 -22.92 -16.63 7.25
CA VAL A 143 -24.01 -16.20 8.13
C VAL A 143 -25.07 -17.29 8.05
N ARG A 144 -24.96 -18.29 8.91
CA ARG A 144 -26.02 -19.26 9.14
C ARG A 144 -26.97 -18.63 10.12
N GLU A 145 -27.95 -17.90 9.61
CA GLU A 145 -29.10 -17.57 10.43
C GLU A 145 -29.75 -18.89 10.88
N PRO A 146 -29.85 -19.16 12.20
CA PRO A 146 -30.39 -20.42 12.68
C PRO A 146 -31.87 -20.54 12.25
N GLY A 147 -32.14 -21.45 11.33
CA GLY A 147 -33.49 -21.73 10.81
C GLY A 147 -33.68 -21.50 9.31
N VAL A 148 -32.70 -20.90 8.62
CA VAL A 148 -32.77 -20.71 7.16
C VAL A 148 -32.01 -21.83 6.46
N ILE A 149 -32.72 -22.74 5.79
CA ILE A 149 -32.10 -23.69 4.85
C ILE A 149 -31.66 -22.88 3.64
N HIS A 150 -30.38 -22.50 3.58
CA HIS A 150 -29.80 -21.99 2.35
C HIS A 150 -29.79 -23.13 1.33
N VAL A 151 -30.68 -23.05 0.35
CA VAL A 151 -30.63 -23.93 -0.83
C VAL A 151 -29.24 -23.74 -1.44
N PRO A 152 -28.49 -24.81 -1.74
CA PRO A 152 -27.19 -24.67 -2.38
C PRO A 152 -27.37 -23.86 -3.66
N ILE A 153 -26.61 -22.77 -3.78
CA ILE A 153 -26.67 -21.87 -4.92
C ILE A 153 -26.37 -22.72 -6.16
N ARG A 154 -27.32 -22.79 -7.09
CA ARG A 154 -27.17 -23.64 -8.28
C ARG A 154 -26.20 -22.94 -9.22
N PRO A 155 -25.40 -23.67 -10.01
CA PRO A 155 -24.43 -23.07 -10.93
C PRO A 155 -25.03 -22.02 -11.89
N HIS A 156 -26.30 -22.16 -12.26
CA HIS A 156 -27.01 -21.18 -13.11
C HIS A 156 -27.35 -19.86 -12.38
N ASP A 157 -27.41 -19.84 -11.05
CA ASP A 157 -27.66 -18.60 -10.29
C ASP A 157 -26.49 -17.60 -10.42
N PHE A 158 -25.32 -18.07 -10.85
CA PHE A 158 -24.11 -17.28 -11.07
C PHE A 158 -23.89 -16.81 -12.52
N GLU A 159 -24.75 -17.16 -13.48
CA GLU A 159 -24.56 -16.75 -14.87
C GLU A 159 -24.61 -15.22 -15.07
N ASN A 160 -25.16 -14.48 -14.10
CA ASN A 160 -25.27 -13.02 -14.14
C ASN A 160 -24.30 -12.27 -13.20
N PHE A 161 -23.39 -12.97 -12.49
CA PHE A 161 -22.36 -12.30 -11.68
C PHE A 161 -21.23 -11.78 -12.58
N ASN A 162 -21.48 -10.66 -13.27
CA ASN A 162 -20.41 -9.91 -13.92
C ASN A 162 -19.79 -8.95 -12.90
N ALA A 163 -18.50 -9.10 -12.60
CA ALA A 163 -17.74 -8.25 -11.68
C ALA A 163 -17.63 -6.77 -12.14
N TYR A 164 -18.15 -6.46 -13.33
CA TYR A 164 -18.20 -5.13 -13.92
C TYR A 164 -19.64 -4.68 -14.17
N SER A 165 -20.46 -4.56 -13.12
CA SER A 165 -21.66 -3.73 -13.20
C SER A 165 -21.30 -2.30 -12.78
N ASN A 166 -20.96 -1.45 -13.74
CA ASN A 166 -20.82 -0.01 -13.53
C ASN A 166 -22.19 0.55 -13.10
N CYS A 167 -22.36 0.81 -11.80
CA CYS A 167 -23.49 1.57 -11.30
C CYS A 167 -23.20 3.06 -11.55
N MET A 168 -23.58 3.56 -12.73
CA MET A 168 -23.81 4.97 -12.97
C MET A 168 -25.26 5.30 -12.58
N LYS A 169 -25.42 6.18 -11.60
CA LYS A 169 -26.49 7.18 -11.55
C LYS A 169 -25.89 8.48 -11.05
#